data_AF-A0A158JMX7-F1
#
_entry.id   AF-A0A158JMX7-F1
#
_cell.length_a   1.000
_cell.length_b   1.000
_cell.length_c   1.000
_cell.angle_alpha   90.00
_cell.angle_beta   90.00
_cell.angle_gamma   90.00
#
_symmetry.space_group_name_H-M   'P 1'
#
loop_
_entity.id
_entity.type
_entity.pdbx_description
1 polymer ?
#
loop_
_entity_poly.entity_id
_entity_poly.type
_entity_poly.pdbx_seq_one_letter_code
_entity_poly.pdbx_strand_id
1 'polypeptide(L)'
;MTITPPISRYPVPDPDAWPDDIRSRILEVQEKAGFVPNVFLTLAHRPDEFRAFFAYHDALMLKEGGLTKGEREMIVVATSAVNECLYCVVAHGALLRIYEKKPLLAEQVAVNHRKADITPRQRSMLDFALKVCTASGSVEEADFAALREQGFSDEDIWDIAAITAFFGLSNRMANVISMRPNDEFYLMGRVPKAS
;
A
#
# COMPACT_ATOMS: atom_id res chain seq x y z
N MET A 1 27.06 13.12 -15.81
CA MET A 1 26.93 12.30 -14.60
C MET A 1 25.50 12.44 -14.12
N THR A 2 24.67 11.41 -14.29
CA THR A 2 23.31 11.39 -13.74
C THR A 2 23.44 11.16 -12.24
N ILE A 3 23.21 12.18 -11.43
CA ILE A 3 23.14 12.04 -9.98
C ILE A 3 21.89 11.22 -9.69
N THR A 4 22.04 10.02 -9.16
CA THR A 4 20.91 9.23 -8.68
C THR A 4 20.19 10.05 -7.60
N PRO A 5 18.91 10.39 -7.77
CA PRO A 5 18.19 11.19 -6.80
C PRO A 5 18.14 10.47 -5.44
N PRO A 6 18.21 11.21 -4.31
CA PRO A 6 18.15 10.60 -2.99
C PRO A 6 16.80 9.89 -2.79
N ILE A 7 16.83 8.76 -2.08
CA ILE A 7 15.62 7.97 -1.80
C ILE A 7 14.87 8.42 -0.53
N SER A 8 15.49 9.28 0.28
CA SER A 8 14.95 9.85 1.51
C SER A 8 15.66 11.16 1.86
N ARG A 9 14.96 12.02 2.60
CA ARG A 9 15.48 13.22 3.27
C ARG A 9 16.37 12.86 4.47
N TYR A 10 16.07 11.75 5.14
CA TYR A 10 16.82 11.27 6.30
C TYR A 10 17.94 10.30 5.90
N PRO A 11 18.97 10.11 6.75
CA PRO A 11 20.04 9.16 6.48
C PRO A 11 19.49 7.74 6.24
N VAL A 12 19.98 7.08 5.21
CA VAL A 12 19.76 5.66 4.96
C VAL A 12 20.96 4.91 5.51
N PRO A 13 20.79 4.01 6.50
CA PRO A 13 21.93 3.33 7.11
C PRO A 13 22.63 2.41 6.10
N ASP A 14 23.96 2.37 6.19
CA ASP A 14 24.80 1.43 5.44
C ASP A 14 24.36 -0.02 5.75
N PRO A 15 24.31 -0.93 4.77
CA PRO A 15 24.03 -2.33 5.00
C PRO A 15 24.83 -2.95 6.15
N ASP A 16 26.10 -2.58 6.36
CA ASP A 16 26.93 -3.13 7.43
C ASP A 16 26.48 -2.71 8.83
N ALA A 17 25.69 -1.64 8.94
CA ALA A 17 25.15 -1.14 10.20
C ALA A 17 23.76 -1.72 10.56
N TRP A 18 23.15 -2.54 9.70
CA TRP A 18 21.83 -3.11 9.99
C TRP A 18 21.91 -4.20 11.08
N PRO A 19 20.99 -4.17 12.06
CA PRO A 19 20.75 -5.33 12.93
C PRO A 19 20.43 -6.59 12.11
N ASP A 20 20.85 -7.76 12.61
CA ASP A 20 20.76 -9.03 11.87
C ASP A 20 19.34 -9.37 11.41
N ASP A 21 18.33 -9.15 12.26
CA ASP A 21 16.93 -9.43 11.94
C ASP A 21 16.39 -8.52 10.82
N ILE A 22 16.79 -7.24 10.82
CA ILE A 22 16.44 -6.28 9.76
C ILE A 22 17.16 -6.65 8.46
N ARG A 23 18.44 -7.01 8.54
CA ARG A 23 19.22 -7.49 7.38
C ARG A 23 18.56 -8.71 6.75
N SER A 24 18.24 -9.73 7.56
CA SER A 24 17.56 -10.95 7.07
C SER A 24 16.27 -10.62 6.32
N ARG A 25 15.44 -9.74 6.88
CA ARG A 25 14.19 -9.32 6.24
C ARG A 25 14.40 -8.58 4.92
N ILE A 26 15.40 -7.69 4.85
CA ILE A 26 15.75 -6.96 3.62
C ILE A 26 16.25 -7.90 2.53
N LEU A 27 17.09 -8.87 2.90
CA LEU A 27 17.61 -9.86 1.95
C LEU A 27 16.51 -10.80 1.45
N GLU A 28 15.57 -11.19 2.30
CA GLU A 28 14.42 -12.02 1.90
C GLU A 28 13.54 -11.32 0.86
N VAL A 29 13.25 -10.02 1.03
CA VAL A 29 12.49 -9.27 0.03
C VAL A 29 13.29 -9.05 -1.24
N GLN A 30 14.61 -8.85 -1.14
CA GLN A 30 15.49 -8.73 -2.30
C GLN A 30 15.46 -10.00 -3.16
N GLU A 31 15.54 -11.17 -2.53
CA GLU A 31 15.50 -12.46 -3.22
C GLU A 31 14.17 -12.67 -3.95
N LYS A 32 13.05 -12.31 -3.31
CA LYS A 32 11.70 -12.48 -3.87
C LYS A 32 11.37 -11.48 -4.98
N ALA A 33 11.78 -10.22 -4.83
CA ALA A 33 11.39 -9.14 -5.73
C ALA A 33 12.44 -8.81 -6.80
N GLY A 34 13.70 -9.22 -6.60
CA GLY A 34 14.85 -8.86 -7.44
C GLY A 34 15.46 -7.49 -7.13
N PHE A 35 14.86 -6.73 -6.20
CA PHE A 35 15.35 -5.45 -5.69
C PHE A 35 14.79 -5.21 -4.28
N VAL A 36 15.33 -4.22 -3.56
CA VAL A 36 14.81 -3.83 -2.24
C VAL A 36 13.91 -2.61 -2.37
N PRO A 37 12.61 -2.70 -2.04
CA PRO A 37 11.75 -1.52 -1.99
C PRO A 37 12.28 -0.47 -1.00
N ASN A 38 12.34 0.79 -1.39
CA ASN A 38 12.99 1.85 -0.62
C ASN A 38 12.38 2.06 0.77
N VAL A 39 11.12 1.67 1.01
CA VAL A 39 10.53 1.68 2.37
C VAL A 39 11.36 0.87 3.37
N PHE A 40 11.94 -0.26 2.97
CA PHE A 40 12.77 -1.06 3.86
C PHE A 40 14.06 -0.32 4.22
N LEU A 41 14.75 0.22 3.22
CA LEU A 41 16.02 0.93 3.40
C LEU A 41 15.85 2.21 4.22
N THR A 42 14.79 2.97 3.91
CA THR A 42 14.57 4.29 4.51
C THR A 42 14.05 4.21 5.95
N LEU A 43 13.17 3.25 6.26
CA LEU A 43 12.70 3.03 7.63
C LEU A 43 13.75 2.34 8.52
N ALA A 44 14.73 1.64 7.95
CA ALA A 44 15.84 1.06 8.72
C ALA A 44 16.65 2.13 9.48
N HIS A 45 16.53 3.42 9.14
CA HIS A 45 17.04 4.53 9.94
C HIS A 45 16.58 4.48 11.41
N ARG A 46 15.37 3.94 11.66
CA ARG A 46 14.77 3.76 12.99
C ARG A 46 14.41 2.28 13.19
N PRO A 47 15.35 1.43 13.65
CA PRO A 47 15.16 -0.02 13.72
C PRO A 47 13.91 -0.49 14.47
N ASP A 48 13.58 0.13 15.60
CA ASP A 48 12.41 -0.27 16.39
C ASP A 48 11.10 0.12 15.70
N GLU A 49 11.08 1.28 15.04
CA GLU A 49 9.94 1.73 14.23
C GLU A 49 9.78 0.84 12.97
N PHE A 50 10.88 0.44 12.34
CA PHE A 50 10.90 -0.53 11.23
C PHE A 50 10.22 -1.84 11.65
N ARG A 51 10.60 -2.40 12.80
CA ARG A 51 10.04 -3.67 13.29
C ARG A 51 8.54 -3.54 13.52
N ALA A 52 8.10 -2.50 14.21
CA ALA A 52 6.69 -2.26 14.48
C ALA A 52 5.88 -2.03 13.19
N PHE A 53 6.40 -1.20 12.28
CA PHE A 53 5.77 -0.90 11.01
C PHE A 53 5.53 -2.16 10.21
N PHE A 54 6.56 -2.98 10.05
CA PHE A 54 6.46 -4.16 9.21
C PHE A 54 5.72 -5.32 9.89
N ALA A 55 5.77 -5.44 11.22
CA ALA A 55 4.91 -6.38 11.94
C ALA A 55 3.43 -6.03 11.74
N TYR A 56 3.07 -4.74 11.78
CA TYR A 56 1.69 -4.32 11.57
C TYR A 56 1.27 -4.47 10.09
N HIS A 57 2.17 -4.15 9.16
CA HIS A 57 1.97 -4.45 7.74
C HIS A 57 1.63 -5.93 7.53
N ASP A 58 2.41 -6.85 8.07
CA ASP A 58 2.21 -8.29 7.84
C ASP A 58 0.90 -8.78 8.44
N ALA A 59 0.57 -8.31 9.65
CA ALA A 59 -0.69 -8.65 10.32
C ALA A 59 -1.93 -8.29 9.49
N LEU A 60 -1.87 -7.23 8.68
CA LEU A 60 -2.98 -6.77 7.84
C LEU A 60 -2.92 -7.31 6.40
N MET A 61 -1.72 -7.30 5.80
CA MET A 61 -1.55 -7.56 4.37
C MET A 61 -1.34 -9.04 4.05
N LEU A 62 -0.85 -9.85 5.01
CA LEU A 62 -0.54 -11.27 4.79
C LEU A 62 -1.55 -12.24 5.43
N LYS A 63 -2.45 -11.76 6.31
CA LYS A 63 -3.48 -12.61 6.94
C LYS A 63 -4.41 -13.26 5.92
N GLU A 64 -4.97 -14.40 6.27
CA GLU A 64 -6.19 -14.90 5.63
C GLU A 64 -7.39 -14.03 6.05
N GLY A 65 -8.35 -13.84 5.16
CA GLY A 65 -9.52 -12.97 5.39
C GLY A 65 -10.40 -12.86 4.14
N GLY A 66 -11.53 -12.17 4.24
CA GLY A 66 -12.49 -12.06 3.12
C GLY A 66 -12.10 -11.00 2.07
N LEU A 67 -11.07 -10.18 2.31
CA LEU A 67 -10.47 -9.30 1.30
C LEU A 67 -9.37 -10.04 0.52
N THR A 68 -9.46 -10.02 -0.81
CA THR A 68 -8.40 -10.55 -1.67
C THR A 68 -7.14 -9.67 -1.61
N LYS A 69 -5.98 -10.20 -2.01
CA LYS A 69 -4.75 -9.41 -2.08
C LYS A 69 -4.91 -8.16 -2.96
N GLY A 70 -5.57 -8.29 -4.12
CA GLY A 70 -5.82 -7.16 -5.01
C GLY A 70 -6.77 -6.13 -4.41
N GLU A 71 -7.78 -6.54 -3.66
CA GLU A 71 -8.69 -5.63 -2.94
C GLU A 71 -7.96 -4.83 -1.85
N ARG A 72 -7.06 -5.47 -1.09
CA ARG A 72 -6.21 -4.78 -0.11
C ARG A 72 -5.38 -3.71 -0.78
N GLU A 73 -4.68 -4.04 -1.88
CA GLU A 73 -3.90 -3.04 -2.64
C GLU A 73 -4.76 -1.93 -3.23
N MET A 74 -6.00 -2.22 -3.63
CA MET A 74 -6.92 -1.22 -4.16
C MET A 74 -7.27 -0.15 -3.11
N ILE A 75 -7.50 -0.57 -1.86
CA ILE A 75 -7.71 0.35 -0.72
C ILE A 75 -6.49 1.24 -0.54
N VAL A 76 -5.28 0.64 -0.58
CA VAL A 76 -4.03 1.39 -0.42
C VAL A 76 -3.87 2.44 -1.52
N VAL A 77 -4.07 2.07 -2.79
CA VAL A 77 -3.92 3.01 -3.92
C VAL A 77 -4.91 4.16 -3.81
N ALA A 78 -6.19 3.88 -3.53
CA ALA A 78 -7.23 4.91 -3.45
C ALA A 78 -6.96 5.90 -2.30
N THR A 79 -6.68 5.40 -1.10
CA THR A 79 -6.44 6.24 0.09
C THR A 79 -5.11 6.99 -0.01
N SER A 80 -4.07 6.37 -0.58
CA SER A 80 -2.78 7.01 -0.82
C SER A 80 -2.87 8.12 -1.87
N ALA A 81 -3.74 7.99 -2.88
CA ALA A 81 -3.97 9.04 -3.86
C ALA A 81 -4.64 10.26 -3.23
N VAL A 82 -5.61 10.07 -2.33
CA VAL A 82 -6.22 11.17 -1.56
C VAL A 82 -5.21 11.87 -0.65
N ASN A 83 -4.24 11.13 -0.09
CA ASN A 83 -3.16 11.69 0.71
C ASN A 83 -1.95 12.19 -0.11
N GLU A 84 -2.07 12.21 -1.45
CA GLU A 84 -1.03 12.64 -2.39
C GLU A 84 0.34 11.94 -2.16
N CYS A 85 0.32 10.67 -1.74
CA CYS A 85 1.53 9.94 -1.40
C CYS A 85 2.17 9.25 -2.61
N LEU A 86 3.17 9.91 -3.21
CA LEU A 86 3.88 9.41 -4.40
C LEU A 86 4.40 7.97 -4.22
N TYR A 87 5.11 7.70 -3.12
CA TYR A 87 5.70 6.38 -2.88
C TYR A 87 4.62 5.29 -2.89
N CYS A 88 3.57 5.49 -2.09
CA CYS A 88 2.56 4.47 -1.86
C CYS A 88 1.70 4.25 -3.12
N VAL A 89 1.30 5.32 -3.82
CA VAL A 89 0.54 5.20 -5.07
C VAL A 89 1.32 4.43 -6.13
N VAL A 90 2.61 4.72 -6.30
CA VAL A 90 3.44 4.05 -7.32
C VAL A 90 3.72 2.59 -6.96
N ALA A 91 4.15 2.33 -5.72
CA ALA A 91 4.51 0.98 -5.28
C ALA A 91 3.31 0.04 -5.22
N HIS A 92 2.22 0.46 -4.55
CA HIS A 92 1.02 -0.36 -4.42
C HIS A 92 0.22 -0.41 -5.72
N GLY A 93 0.34 0.61 -6.59
CA GLY A 93 -0.20 0.55 -7.94
C GLY A 93 0.43 -0.57 -8.78
N ALA A 94 1.74 -0.82 -8.63
CA ALA A 94 2.40 -1.96 -9.28
C ALA A 94 1.88 -3.30 -8.76
N LEU A 95 1.74 -3.44 -7.44
CA LEU A 95 1.22 -4.66 -6.82
C LEU A 95 -0.24 -4.92 -7.20
N LEU A 96 -1.07 -3.87 -7.22
CA LEU A 96 -2.45 -3.95 -7.67
C LEU A 96 -2.55 -4.48 -9.11
N ARG A 97 -1.75 -3.93 -10.03
CA ARG A 97 -1.70 -4.41 -11.43
C ARG A 97 -1.30 -5.89 -11.50
N ILE A 98 -0.35 -6.33 -10.67
CA ILE A 98 0.11 -7.73 -10.63
C ILE A 98 -1.00 -8.65 -10.10
N TYR A 99 -1.57 -8.35 -8.92
CA TYR A 99 -2.54 -9.24 -8.28
C TYR A 99 -3.84 -9.35 -9.07
N GLU A 100 -4.33 -8.23 -9.60
CA GLU A 100 -5.55 -8.21 -10.39
C GLU A 100 -5.33 -8.59 -11.86
N LYS A 101 -4.07 -8.68 -12.30
CA LYS A 101 -3.69 -8.88 -13.71
C LYS A 101 -4.38 -7.87 -14.64
N LYS A 102 -4.57 -6.64 -14.16
CA LYS A 102 -5.24 -5.53 -14.87
C LYS A 102 -4.29 -4.34 -15.01
N PRO A 103 -3.63 -4.17 -16.17
CA PRO A 103 -2.58 -3.17 -16.35
C PRO A 103 -3.00 -1.70 -16.20
N LEU A 104 -4.29 -1.40 -16.35
CA LEU A 104 -4.84 -0.03 -16.32
C LEU A 104 -5.47 0.34 -14.98
N LEU A 105 -5.70 -0.65 -14.12
CA LEU A 105 -6.57 -0.50 -12.96
C LEU A 105 -6.00 0.48 -11.93
N ALA A 106 -4.70 0.44 -11.69
CA ALA A 106 -4.08 1.28 -10.67
C ALA A 106 -4.22 2.77 -10.97
N GLU A 107 -4.06 3.17 -12.24
CA GLU A 107 -4.23 4.55 -12.70
C GLU A 107 -5.69 5.00 -12.54
N GLN A 108 -6.63 4.14 -12.91
CA GLN A 108 -8.05 4.45 -12.77
C GLN A 108 -8.42 4.65 -11.29
N VAL A 109 -7.97 3.76 -10.41
CA VAL A 109 -8.22 3.85 -8.95
C VAL A 109 -7.57 5.10 -8.36
N ALA A 110 -6.30 5.37 -8.70
CA ALA A 110 -5.57 6.52 -8.17
C ALA A 110 -6.15 7.87 -8.65
N VAL A 111 -6.55 7.97 -9.92
CA VAL A 111 -7.07 9.23 -10.47
C VAL A 111 -8.53 9.45 -10.11
N ASN A 112 -9.36 8.42 -10.26
CA ASN A 112 -10.79 8.48 -9.90
C ASN A 112 -11.40 7.08 -9.84
N HIS A 113 -11.39 6.46 -8.66
CA HIS A 113 -11.93 5.11 -8.46
C HIS A 113 -13.39 4.93 -8.88
N ARG A 114 -14.19 6.00 -8.93
CA ARG A 114 -15.59 5.95 -9.39
C ARG A 114 -15.73 5.66 -10.89
N LYS A 115 -14.63 5.75 -11.64
CA LYS A 115 -14.53 5.46 -13.08
C LYS A 115 -13.65 4.24 -13.37
N ALA A 116 -13.20 3.53 -12.34
CA ALA A 116 -12.37 2.35 -12.50
C ALA A 116 -13.19 1.12 -12.94
N ASP A 117 -12.53 0.21 -13.65
CA ASP A 117 -13.11 -1.06 -14.11
C ASP A 117 -13.17 -2.09 -12.97
N ILE A 118 -13.97 -1.76 -11.96
CA ILE A 118 -14.16 -2.49 -10.70
C ILE A 118 -15.64 -2.83 -10.48
N THR A 119 -15.90 -3.84 -9.65
CA THR A 119 -17.27 -4.27 -9.34
C THR A 119 -17.98 -3.27 -8.41
N PRO A 120 -19.33 -3.28 -8.32
CA PRO A 120 -20.07 -2.50 -7.33
C PRO A 120 -19.61 -2.77 -5.89
N ARG A 121 -19.28 -4.04 -5.57
CA ARG A 121 -18.71 -4.45 -4.28
C ARG A 121 -17.39 -3.75 -4.00
N GLN A 122 -16.45 -3.79 -4.95
CA GLN A 122 -15.16 -3.11 -4.84
C GLN A 122 -15.31 -1.59 -4.75
N ARG A 123 -16.28 -1.00 -5.47
CA ARG A 123 -16.55 0.43 -5.36
C ARG A 123 -17.06 0.81 -3.96
N SER A 124 -18.00 0.05 -3.39
CA SER A 124 -18.52 0.29 -2.04
C SER A 124 -17.40 0.17 -0.97
N MET A 125 -16.52 -0.83 -1.12
CA MET A 125 -15.30 -0.98 -0.31
C MET A 125 -14.44 0.29 -0.33
N LEU A 126 -14.16 0.84 -1.52
CA LEU A 126 -13.35 2.05 -1.66
C LEU A 126 -14.08 3.30 -1.15
N ASP A 127 -15.39 3.41 -1.37
CA ASP A 127 -16.17 4.54 -0.86
C ASP A 127 -16.11 4.58 0.68
N PHE A 128 -16.21 3.43 1.36
CA PHE A 128 -16.01 3.33 2.81
C PHE A 128 -14.57 3.64 3.23
N ALA A 129 -13.57 3.05 2.57
CA ALA A 129 -12.16 3.33 2.85
C ALA A 129 -11.84 4.83 2.75
N LEU A 130 -12.37 5.52 1.74
CA LEU A 130 -12.19 6.96 1.59
C LEU A 130 -12.91 7.77 2.68
N LYS A 131 -14.08 7.32 3.15
CA LYS A 131 -14.75 7.92 4.32
C LYS A 131 -13.90 7.75 5.58
N VAL A 132 -13.38 6.56 5.85
CA VAL A 132 -12.44 6.32 6.97
C VAL A 132 -11.19 7.20 6.84
N CYS A 133 -10.65 7.35 5.64
CA CYS A 133 -9.45 8.15 5.39
C CYS A 133 -9.64 9.65 5.65
N THR A 134 -10.82 10.21 5.33
CA THR A 134 -11.04 11.66 5.31
C THR A 134 -11.99 12.18 6.39
N ALA A 135 -12.84 11.32 6.94
CA ALA A 135 -13.92 11.68 7.85
C ALA A 135 -14.31 10.50 8.77
N SER A 136 -13.35 9.74 9.31
CA SER A 136 -13.65 8.58 10.17
C SER A 136 -14.58 8.89 11.35
N GLY A 137 -14.54 10.11 11.89
CA GLY A 137 -15.43 10.55 12.97
C GLY A 137 -16.92 10.65 12.59
N SER A 138 -17.28 10.55 11.30
CA SER A 138 -18.67 10.51 10.82
C SER A 138 -19.11 9.13 10.34
N VAL A 139 -18.32 8.08 10.61
CA VAL A 139 -18.71 6.69 10.34
C VAL A 139 -19.90 6.33 11.23
N GLU A 140 -20.94 5.76 10.63
CA GLU A 140 -22.20 5.38 11.27
C GLU A 140 -22.70 4.02 10.76
N GLU A 141 -23.72 3.45 11.40
CA GLU A 141 -24.27 2.13 11.04
C GLU A 141 -24.74 2.03 9.59
N ALA A 142 -25.16 3.15 8.98
CA ALA A 142 -25.56 3.18 7.57
C ALA A 142 -24.40 2.81 6.63
N ASP A 143 -23.16 3.16 6.99
CA ASP A 143 -21.98 2.79 6.19
C ASP A 143 -21.73 1.27 6.25
N PHE A 144 -21.86 0.68 7.44
CA PHE A 144 -21.73 -0.75 7.65
C PHE A 144 -22.84 -1.52 6.92
N ALA A 145 -24.09 -1.04 6.99
CA ALA A 145 -25.21 -1.64 6.28
C ALA A 145 -24.99 -1.67 4.76
N ALA A 146 -24.50 -0.58 4.17
CA ALA A 146 -24.20 -0.49 2.74
C ALA A 146 -23.13 -1.49 2.27
N LEU A 147 -22.14 -1.81 3.11
CA LEU A 147 -21.15 -2.85 2.83
C LEU A 147 -21.72 -4.25 2.99
N ARG A 148 -22.54 -4.50 4.00
CA ARG A 148 -23.23 -5.78 4.21
C ARG A 148 -24.14 -6.14 3.03
N GLU A 149 -24.81 -5.16 2.42
CA GLU A 149 -25.58 -5.35 1.17
C GLU A 149 -24.72 -5.83 -0.01
N GLN A 150 -23.41 -5.55 0.00
CA GLN A 150 -22.45 -6.04 -0.99
C GLN A 150 -21.76 -7.35 -0.57
N GLY A 151 -22.20 -7.97 0.53
CA GLY A 151 -21.70 -9.23 1.03
C GLY A 151 -20.40 -9.15 1.84
N PHE A 152 -20.02 -7.97 2.33
CA PHE A 152 -18.95 -7.85 3.33
C PHE A 152 -19.46 -8.27 4.71
N SER A 153 -18.65 -9.02 5.44
CA SER A 153 -18.84 -9.24 6.88
C SER A 153 -18.31 -8.06 7.69
N ASP A 154 -18.75 -7.91 8.95
CA ASP A 154 -18.23 -6.86 9.83
C ASP A 154 -16.70 -6.98 10.05
N GLU A 155 -16.17 -8.20 9.99
CA GLU A 155 -14.71 -8.45 10.02
C GLU A 155 -14.00 -7.95 8.75
N ASP A 156 -14.63 -8.06 7.58
CA ASP A 156 -14.08 -7.46 6.36
C ASP A 156 -14.11 -5.93 6.44
N ILE A 157 -15.16 -5.36 7.03
CA ILE A 157 -15.29 -3.91 7.23
C ILE A 157 -14.20 -3.41 8.17
N TRP A 158 -13.89 -4.16 9.23
CA TRP A 158 -12.73 -3.91 10.09
C TRP A 158 -11.43 -3.92 9.27
N ASP A 159 -11.21 -4.94 8.44
CA ASP A 159 -10.00 -5.04 7.62
C ASP A 159 -9.85 -3.84 6.66
N ILE A 160 -10.95 -3.36 6.06
CA ILE A 160 -10.93 -2.15 5.21
C ILE A 160 -10.46 -0.94 6.02
N ALA A 161 -11.02 -0.75 7.22
CA ALA A 161 -10.67 0.38 8.08
C ALA A 161 -9.23 0.28 8.61
N ALA A 162 -8.77 -0.91 9.00
CA ALA A 162 -7.44 -1.15 9.53
C ALA A 162 -6.35 -0.91 8.47
N ILE A 163 -6.54 -1.41 7.24
CA ILE A 163 -5.65 -1.14 6.11
C ILE A 163 -5.62 0.36 5.83
N THR A 164 -6.79 1.01 5.80
CA THR A 164 -6.88 2.47 5.59
C THR A 164 -6.10 3.26 6.64
N ALA A 165 -6.24 2.90 7.93
CA ALA A 165 -5.56 3.56 9.03
C ALA A 165 -4.03 3.36 8.97
N PHE A 166 -3.58 2.12 8.75
CA PHE A 166 -2.17 1.79 8.66
C PHE A 166 -1.50 2.50 7.48
N PHE A 167 -2.15 2.55 6.31
CA PHE A 167 -1.61 3.29 5.17
C PHE A 167 -1.71 4.80 5.34
N GLY A 168 -2.63 5.31 6.16
CA GLY A 168 -2.58 6.67 6.66
C GLY A 168 -1.28 7.00 7.41
N LEU A 169 -0.77 6.08 8.24
CA LEU A 169 0.55 6.20 8.86
C LEU A 169 1.67 6.14 7.81
N SER A 170 1.65 5.12 6.94
CA SER A 170 2.66 4.94 5.88
C SER A 170 2.77 6.16 4.98
N ASN A 171 1.65 6.71 4.52
CA ASN A 171 1.58 7.89 3.67
C ASN A 171 2.22 9.11 4.33
N ARG A 172 1.90 9.35 5.61
CA ARG A 172 2.46 10.48 6.38
C ARG A 172 3.97 10.34 6.51
N MET A 173 4.46 9.15 6.86
CA MET A 173 5.90 8.89 6.97
C MET A 173 6.60 9.07 5.62
N ALA A 174 6.09 8.46 4.56
CA ALA A 174 6.66 8.55 3.22
C ALA A 174 6.71 10.01 2.71
N ASN A 175 5.65 10.79 2.92
CA ASN A 175 5.62 12.20 2.52
C ASN A 175 6.63 13.05 3.31
N VAL A 176 6.70 12.88 4.64
CA VAL A 176 7.62 13.64 5.51
C VAL A 176 9.08 13.37 5.15
N ILE A 177 9.45 12.10 4.96
CA ILE A 177 10.83 11.74 4.62
C ILE A 177 11.13 11.87 3.13
N SER A 178 10.16 12.30 2.31
CA SER A 178 10.29 12.38 0.85
C SER A 178 10.76 11.05 0.25
N MET A 179 10.13 9.95 0.68
CA MET A 179 10.47 8.59 0.27
C MET A 179 10.27 8.42 -1.24
N ARG A 180 11.33 8.05 -1.96
CA ARG A 180 11.28 7.86 -3.41
C ARG A 180 10.82 6.44 -3.75
N PRO A 181 9.80 6.23 -4.61
CA PRO A 181 9.50 4.90 -5.13
C PRO A 181 10.63 4.41 -6.03
N ASN A 182 10.90 3.11 -6.00
CA ASN A 182 11.85 2.45 -6.90
C ASN A 182 11.41 2.58 -8.36
N ASP A 183 12.37 2.68 -9.28
CA ASP A 183 12.10 2.86 -10.70
C ASP A 183 11.37 1.64 -11.29
N GLU A 184 11.65 0.44 -10.76
CA GLU A 184 11.01 -0.83 -11.11
C GLU A 184 9.48 -0.78 -11.01
N PHE A 185 8.95 -0.12 -9.97
CA PHE A 185 7.50 -0.03 -9.74
C PHE A 185 6.77 0.75 -10.83
N TYR A 186 7.44 1.68 -11.53
CA TYR A 186 6.78 2.49 -12.55
C TYR A 186 6.35 1.67 -13.76
N LEU A 187 7.08 0.61 -14.12
CA LEU A 187 6.77 -0.25 -15.27
C LEU A 187 6.11 -1.57 -14.87
N MET A 188 6.35 -2.02 -13.64
CA MET A 188 5.87 -3.31 -13.15
C MET A 188 4.35 -3.46 -13.26
N GLY A 189 3.90 -4.60 -13.80
CA GLY A 189 2.49 -4.93 -14.01
C GLY A 189 1.81 -4.26 -15.21
N ARG A 190 2.51 -3.44 -15.99
CA ARG A 190 1.94 -2.77 -17.18
C ARG A 190 1.89 -3.66 -18.44
N VAL A 191 2.86 -4.55 -18.57
CA VAL A 191 2.91 -5.52 -19.68
C VAL A 191 2.43 -6.86 -19.13
N PRO A 192 1.29 -7.39 -19.60
CA PRO A 192 0.87 -8.74 -19.24
C PRO A 192 1.98 -9.73 -19.61
N LYS A 193 2.32 -10.66 -18.72
CA LYS A 193 3.17 -11.79 -19.12
C LYS A 193 2.44 -12.55 -20.21
N ALA A 194 3.09 -12.79 -21.35
CA ALA A 194 2.58 -13.70 -22.36
C ALA A 194 2.34 -15.06 -21.67
N SER A 195 1.10 -15.55 -21.77
CA SER A 195 0.69 -16.87 -21.30
C SER A 195 1.37 -17.97 -22.07
#